data_AF-A0A7Y4RLE1-F1
#
_entry.id   AF-A0A7Y4RLE1-F1
#
_cell.length_a   1.000
_cell.length_b   1.000
_cell.length_c   1.000
_cell.angle_alpha   90.00
_cell.angle_beta   90.00
_cell.angle_gamma   90.00
#
_symmetry.space_group_name_H-M   'P 1'
#
loop_
_entity.id
_entity.type
_entity.pdbx_description
1 polymer ?
#
loop_
_entity_poly.entity_id
_entity_poly.type
_entity_poly.pdbx_seq_one_letter_code
_entity_poly.pdbx_strand_id
1 'polypeptide(L)'
;MPPLRLDTPVKFLKGVGERRAEALERLGISTAQDLLWHLPHRYIDASTVTPLNQAKVGADVACVGRVVSKGVLPTRKGLRIFHAVLRDGSGALECAWPGQAFLDRTIEVGQTLLVAGPIRFYHGRQMAPREYLI
;
A
#
# COMPACT_ATOMS: atom_id res chain seq x y z
N MET A 1 2.47 18.17 -27.63
CA MET A 1 3.54 17.28 -27.11
C MET A 1 4.20 16.61 -28.29
N PRO A 2 5.53 16.64 -28.41
CA PRO A 2 6.22 15.82 -29.41
C PRO A 2 5.86 14.33 -29.19
N PRO A 3 5.89 13.50 -30.23
CA PRO A 3 5.61 12.08 -30.10
C PRO A 3 6.64 11.44 -29.15
N LEU A 4 6.15 10.60 -28.23
CA LEU A 4 7.02 9.87 -27.32
C LEU A 4 7.82 8.83 -28.12
N ARG A 5 9.15 8.88 -28.00
CA ARG A 5 10.07 7.93 -28.64
C ARG A 5 10.86 7.19 -27.56
N LEU A 6 11.39 6.01 -27.90
CA LEU A 6 12.14 5.17 -26.96
C LEU A 6 13.41 5.83 -26.42
N ASP A 7 14.05 6.67 -27.23
CA ASP A 7 15.22 7.48 -26.89
C ASP A 7 14.89 8.77 -26.14
N THR A 8 13.60 9.04 -25.87
CA THR A 8 13.19 10.26 -25.13
C THR A 8 13.78 10.21 -23.72
N PRO A 9 14.54 11.24 -23.30
CA PRO A 9 15.06 11.31 -21.93
C PRO A 9 13.94 11.27 -20.88
N VAL A 10 14.14 10.53 -19.78
CA VAL A 10 13.10 10.31 -18.76
C VAL A 10 12.51 11.60 -18.18
N LYS A 11 13.31 12.67 -18.09
CA LYS A 11 12.87 13.99 -17.60
C LYS A 11 11.78 14.65 -18.44
N PHE A 12 11.61 14.24 -19.70
CA PHE A 12 10.55 14.75 -20.58
C PHE A 12 9.27 13.90 -20.52
N LEU A 13 9.27 12.81 -19.76
CA LEU A 13 8.09 12.01 -19.52
C LEU A 13 7.12 12.75 -18.58
N LYS A 14 5.83 12.70 -18.92
CA LYS A 14 4.77 13.29 -18.09
C LYS A 14 4.83 12.67 -16.69
N GLY A 15 4.95 13.53 -15.66
CA GLY A 15 5.03 13.10 -14.26
C GLY A 15 6.44 12.85 -13.73
N VAL A 16 7.48 13.01 -14.56
CA VAL A 16 8.88 12.97 -14.14
C VAL A 16 9.42 14.40 -14.07
N GLY A 17 9.48 14.98 -12.87
CA GLY A 17 10.19 16.23 -12.61
C GLY A 17 11.66 15.98 -12.22
N GLU A 18 12.44 17.05 -12.05
CA GLU A 18 13.89 16.98 -11.79
C GLU A 18 14.30 15.95 -10.72
N ARG A 19 13.66 16.01 -9.55
CA ARG A 19 13.92 15.07 -8.45
C ARG A 19 13.69 13.60 -8.80
N ARG A 20 12.69 13.32 -9.63
CA ARG A 20 12.39 11.95 -10.09
C ARG A 20 13.38 11.52 -11.17
N ALA A 21 13.78 12.44 -12.05
CA ALA A 21 14.80 12.18 -13.06
C ALA A 21 16.14 11.80 -12.40
N GLU A 22 16.61 12.56 -11.41
CA GLU A 22 17.84 12.23 -10.66
C GLU A 22 17.77 10.86 -9.98
N ALA A 23 16.60 10.50 -9.41
CA ALA A 23 16.41 9.19 -8.79
C ALA A 23 16.42 8.05 -9.81
N LEU A 24 15.82 8.25 -10.99
CA LEU A 24 15.84 7.29 -12.10
C LEU A 24 17.26 7.13 -12.66
N GLU A 25 18.02 8.21 -12.83
CA GLU A 25 19.41 8.15 -13.28
C GLU A 25 20.29 7.34 -12.32
N ARG A 26 20.09 7.47 -11.00
CA ARG A 26 20.79 6.63 -10.01
C ARG A 26 20.46 5.15 -10.11
N LEU A 27 19.33 4.79 -10.70
CA LEU A 27 18.94 3.41 -11.02
C LEU A 27 19.43 2.96 -12.41
N GLY A 28 20.17 3.81 -13.13
CA GLY A 28 20.63 3.56 -14.49
C GLY A 28 19.56 3.77 -15.57
N ILE A 29 18.49 4.50 -15.25
CA ILE A 29 17.33 4.72 -16.12
C ILE A 29 17.38 6.15 -16.69
N SER A 30 17.77 6.28 -17.96
CA SER A 30 17.99 7.59 -18.59
C SER A 30 16.99 7.89 -19.71
N THR A 31 16.42 6.86 -20.34
CA THR A 31 15.50 6.97 -21.47
C THR A 31 14.14 6.31 -21.21
N ALA A 32 13.15 6.62 -22.04
CA ALA A 32 11.84 5.97 -22.03
C ALA A 32 11.96 4.44 -22.22
N GLN A 33 12.93 3.99 -23.01
CA GLN A 33 13.23 2.58 -23.20
C GLN A 33 13.73 1.92 -21.91
N ASP A 34 14.66 2.55 -21.20
CA ASP A 34 15.19 2.01 -19.94
C ASP A 34 14.08 1.85 -18.91
N LEU A 35 13.19 2.85 -18.85
CA LEU A 35 12.05 2.82 -17.93
C LEU A 35 11.03 1.73 -18.32
N LEU A 36 10.79 1.53 -19.60
CA LEU A 36 9.91 0.47 -20.10
C LEU A 36 10.42 -0.93 -19.73
N TRP A 37 11.74 -1.12 -19.75
CA TRP A 37 12.39 -2.38 -19.37
C TRP A 37 12.71 -2.50 -17.89
N HIS A 38 12.41 -1.48 -17.09
CA HIS A 38 12.51 -1.53 -15.63
C HIS A 38 11.29 -2.24 -15.03
N LEU A 39 11.26 -3.56 -15.21
CA LEU A 39 10.15 -4.40 -14.80
C LEU A 39 9.99 -4.43 -13.27
N PRO A 40 8.74 -4.50 -12.75
CA PRO A 40 8.49 -4.68 -11.32
C PRO A 40 9.21 -5.91 -10.75
N HIS A 41 9.87 -5.74 -9.60
CA HIS A 41 10.51 -6.85 -8.88
C HIS A 41 9.49 -7.87 -8.33
N ARG A 42 8.28 -7.42 -8.00
CA ARG A 42 7.19 -8.27 -7.52
C ARG A 42 5.85 -7.75 -8.05
N TYR A 43 5.05 -8.65 -8.59
CA TYR A 43 3.64 -8.42 -8.83
C TYR A 43 2.85 -8.85 -7.59
N ILE A 44 1.99 -7.98 -7.09
CA ILE A 44 1.01 -8.33 -6.06
C ILE A 44 -0.25 -8.76 -6.78
N ASP A 45 -0.63 -10.02 -6.60
CA ASP A 45 -1.88 -10.54 -7.14
C ASP A 45 -3.04 -10.16 -6.21
N ALA A 46 -3.71 -9.07 -6.56
CA ALA A 46 -4.96 -8.63 -5.92
C ALA A 46 -6.20 -9.08 -6.72
N SER A 47 -6.08 -10.05 -7.64
CA SER A 47 -7.22 -10.55 -8.42
C SER A 47 -8.28 -11.24 -7.56
N THR A 48 -7.88 -11.75 -6.39
CA THR A 48 -8.77 -12.37 -5.43
C THR A 48 -8.83 -11.59 -4.12
N VAL A 49 -10.02 -11.15 -3.76
CA VAL A 49 -10.30 -10.58 -2.44
C VAL A 49 -10.71 -11.70 -1.49
N THR A 50 -9.91 -11.90 -0.44
CA THR A 50 -10.21 -12.86 0.63
C THR A 50 -11.21 -12.25 1.61
N PRO A 51 -12.33 -12.92 1.94
CA PRO A 51 -13.23 -12.48 3.00
C PRO A 51 -12.49 -12.30 4.33
N LEU A 52 -12.85 -11.28 5.11
CA LEU A 52 -12.11 -10.94 6.34
C LEU A 52 -12.05 -12.10 7.33
N ASN A 53 -13.10 -12.92 7.41
CA ASN A 53 -13.12 -14.08 8.30
C ASN A 53 -12.23 -15.25 7.83
N GLN A 54 -11.92 -15.33 6.53
CA GLN A 54 -11.11 -16.39 5.92
C GLN A 54 -9.62 -16.05 5.83
N ALA A 55 -9.24 -14.80 6.12
CA ALA A 55 -7.85 -14.38 6.19
C ALA A 55 -7.10 -15.20 7.25
N LYS A 56 -6.19 -16.10 6.86
CA LYS A 56 -5.47 -16.97 7.79
C LYS A 56 -4.14 -16.36 8.21
N VAL A 57 -3.76 -16.51 9.47
CA VAL A 57 -2.43 -16.11 9.97
C VAL A 57 -1.34 -16.80 9.14
N GLY A 58 -0.34 -16.02 8.71
CA GLY A 58 0.75 -16.49 7.86
C GLY A 58 0.49 -16.34 6.36
N ALA A 59 -0.76 -16.08 5.94
CA ALA A 59 -1.08 -15.82 4.53
C ALA A 59 -0.83 -14.34 4.17
N ASP A 60 -0.43 -14.11 2.91
CA ASP A 60 -0.36 -12.78 2.28
C ASP A 60 -1.60 -12.63 1.39
N VAL A 61 -2.54 -11.78 1.78
CA VAL A 61 -3.87 -11.71 1.16
C VAL A 61 -4.30 -10.25 0.92
N ALA A 62 -5.17 -10.06 -0.08
CA ALA A 62 -5.92 -8.83 -0.26
C ALA A 62 -7.31 -8.98 0.36
N CYS A 63 -7.77 -7.98 1.09
CA CYS A 63 -9.08 -7.93 1.73
C CYS A 63 -9.75 -6.58 1.44
N VAL A 64 -11.08 -6.57 1.37
CA VAL A 64 -11.88 -5.35 1.25
C VAL A 64 -12.86 -5.28 2.41
N GLY A 65 -12.96 -4.12 3.04
CA GLY A 65 -13.91 -3.92 4.14
C GLY A 65 -14.14 -2.45 4.46
N ARG A 66 -15.24 -2.18 5.14
CA ARG A 66 -15.58 -0.83 5.61
C ARG A 66 -14.91 -0.56 6.94
N VAL A 67 -14.30 0.61 7.10
CA VAL A 67 -13.74 1.05 8.38
C VAL A 67 -14.86 1.25 9.37
N VAL A 68 -14.85 0.50 10.47
CA VAL A 68 -15.81 0.65 11.58
C VAL A 68 -15.22 1.36 12.79
N SER A 69 -13.90 1.31 12.95
CA SER A 69 -13.17 2.07 13.96
C SER A 69 -11.74 2.32 13.52
N LYS A 70 -11.13 3.40 14.03
CA LYS A 70 -9.72 3.74 13.81
C LYS A 70 -9.12 4.41 15.04
N GLY A 71 -7.80 4.40 15.15
CA GLY A 71 -7.10 5.14 16.18
C GLY A 71 -5.59 5.10 16.04
N VAL A 72 -4.89 5.88 16.86
CA VAL A 72 -3.43 5.89 16.93
C VAL A 72 -2.99 5.51 18.34
N LEU A 73 -2.26 4.41 18.44
CA LEU A 73 -1.68 3.93 19.70
C LEU A 73 -0.22 4.41 19.83
N PRO A 74 0.12 5.18 20.87
CA PRO A 74 1.52 5.45 21.19
C PRO A 74 2.18 4.22 21.81
N THR A 75 3.42 3.93 21.43
CA THR A 75 4.22 2.83 22.02
C THR A 75 5.36 3.37 22.88
N ARG A 76 5.94 2.50 23.72
CA ARG A 76 6.97 2.85 24.72
C ARG A 76 8.24 3.50 24.15
N LYS A 77 8.53 3.35 22.85
CA LYS A 77 9.72 3.92 22.19
C LYS A 77 9.40 5.10 21.27
N GLY A 78 8.26 5.77 21.45
CA GLY A 78 7.84 6.92 20.63
C GLY A 78 7.27 6.54 19.25
N LEU A 79 7.30 5.26 18.86
CA LEU A 79 6.64 4.77 17.66
C LEU A 79 5.12 4.88 17.83
N ARG A 80 4.45 5.53 16.89
CA ARG A 80 2.98 5.65 16.84
C ARG A 80 2.43 4.68 15.82
N ILE A 81 1.49 3.83 16.23
CA ILE A 81 0.88 2.81 15.39
C ILE A 81 -0.54 3.27 15.06
N PHE A 82 -0.82 3.53 13.78
CA PHE A 82 -2.20 3.68 13.33
C PHE A 82 -2.83 2.30 13.21
N HIS A 83 -4.05 2.14 13.70
CA HIS A 83 -4.83 0.92 13.55
C HIS A 83 -6.25 1.27 13.08
N ALA A 84 -6.83 0.38 12.28
CA ALA A 84 -8.20 0.47 11.83
C ALA A 84 -8.84 -0.92 11.83
N VAL A 85 -10.10 -1.00 12.22
CA VAL A 85 -10.88 -2.24 12.12
C VAL A 85 -11.72 -2.15 10.87
N LEU A 86 -11.53 -3.11 9.98
CA LEU A 86 -12.34 -3.31 8.79
C LEU A 86 -13.43 -4.33 9.09
N ARG A 87 -14.63 -4.10 8.55
CA ARG A 87 -15.76 -5.04 8.61
C ARG A 87 -16.38 -5.23 7.24
N ASP A 88 -16.68 -6.47 6.91
CA ASP A 88 -17.43 -6.88 5.72
C ASP A 88 -18.64 -7.72 6.16
N GLY A 89 -19.33 -8.37 5.23
CA GLY A 89 -20.44 -9.28 5.56
C GLY A 89 -20.00 -10.58 6.24
N SER A 90 -18.71 -10.89 6.27
CA SER A 90 -18.15 -12.14 6.77
C SER A 90 -17.62 -12.03 8.20
N GLY A 91 -17.15 -10.84 8.61
CA GLY A 91 -16.59 -10.59 9.93
C GLY A 91 -15.82 -9.28 10.01
N ALA A 92 -14.89 -9.20 10.97
CA ALA A 92 -14.01 -8.06 11.15
C ALA A 92 -12.54 -8.47 11.17
N LEU A 93 -11.67 -7.57 10.74
CA LEU A 93 -10.23 -7.72 10.74
C LEU A 93 -9.56 -6.42 11.18
N GLU A 94 -8.66 -6.52 12.15
CA GLU A 94 -7.85 -5.38 12.56
C GLU A 94 -6.66 -5.23 11.61
N CYS A 95 -6.40 -4.01 11.19
CA CYS A 95 -5.25 -3.63 10.37
C CYS A 95 -4.38 -2.65 11.16
N ALA A 96 -3.06 -2.84 11.15
CA ALA A 96 -2.13 -1.93 11.81
C ALA A 96 -0.96 -1.52 10.92
N TRP A 97 -0.63 -0.23 11.02
CA TRP A 97 0.45 0.43 10.31
C TRP A 97 1.40 1.10 11.31
N PRO A 98 2.46 0.39 11.75
CA PRO A 98 3.47 0.96 12.61
C PRO A 98 4.20 2.13 11.93
N GLY A 99 4.31 3.25 12.63
CA GLY A 99 5.01 4.44 12.13
C GLY A 99 4.22 5.31 11.17
N GLN A 100 2.99 4.91 10.78
CA GLN A 100 2.17 5.63 9.81
C GLN A 100 0.99 6.38 10.46
N ALA A 101 1.25 7.13 11.53
CA ALA A 101 0.21 7.88 12.24
C ALA A 101 -0.49 8.95 11.38
N PHE A 102 0.10 9.35 10.24
CA PHE A 102 -0.49 10.31 9.31
C PHE A 102 -1.78 9.78 8.65
N LEU A 103 -1.95 8.45 8.57
CA LEU A 103 -3.13 7.80 7.99
C LEU A 103 -4.43 8.16 8.70
N ASP A 104 -4.35 8.54 9.97
CA ASP A 104 -5.51 9.00 10.74
C ASP A 104 -6.20 10.22 10.12
N ARG A 105 -5.49 11.03 9.32
CA ARG A 105 -6.04 12.20 8.63
C ARG A 105 -6.66 11.88 7.26
N THR A 106 -6.42 10.69 6.74
CA THR A 106 -6.78 10.31 5.36
C THR A 106 -7.83 9.21 5.35
N ILE A 107 -7.73 8.28 6.30
CA ILE A 107 -8.66 7.16 6.47
C ILE A 107 -9.74 7.57 7.46
N GLU A 108 -10.99 7.52 7.03
CA GLU A 108 -12.16 7.90 7.82
C GLU A 108 -13.08 6.71 8.09
N VAL A 109 -13.77 6.76 9.24
CA VAL A 109 -14.79 5.76 9.57
C VAL A 109 -15.90 5.80 8.53
N GLY A 110 -16.28 4.63 8.03
CA GLY A 110 -17.28 4.47 7.00
C GLY A 110 -16.73 4.40 5.57
N GLN A 111 -15.44 4.67 5.34
CA GLN A 111 -14.79 4.42 4.04
C GLN A 111 -14.62 2.91 3.79
N THR A 112 -14.65 2.52 2.52
CA THR A 112 -14.29 1.16 2.11
C THR A 112 -12.82 1.16 1.75
N LEU A 113 -12.03 0.27 2.35
CA LEU A 113 -10.62 0.11 2.00
C LEU A 113 -10.37 -1.26 1.41
N LEU A 114 -9.52 -1.29 0.40
CA LEU A 114 -8.77 -2.47 0.02
C LEU A 114 -7.43 -2.42 0.77
N VAL A 115 -7.09 -3.51 1.46
CA VAL A 115 -5.82 -3.67 2.15
C VAL A 115 -5.16 -4.96 1.70
N ALA A 116 -3.85 -4.90 1.43
CA ALA A 116 -3.08 -6.06 1.00
C ALA A 116 -1.85 -6.24 1.88
N GLY A 117 -1.67 -7.45 2.41
CA GLY A 117 -0.48 -7.79 3.16
C GLY A 117 -0.60 -9.06 4.00
N PRO A 118 0.46 -9.37 4.76
CA PRO A 118 0.49 -10.55 5.61
C PRO A 118 -0.42 -10.40 6.82
N ILE A 119 -1.16 -11.48 7.11
CA ILE A 119 -1.87 -11.64 8.37
C ILE A 119 -0.91 -12.17 9.42
N ARG A 120 -0.79 -11.45 10.53
CA ARG A 120 0.02 -11.80 11.70
C ARG A 120 -0.88 -12.06 12.92
N PHE A 121 -0.30 -12.70 13.92
CA PHE A 121 -0.95 -12.87 15.21
C PHE A 121 -0.31 -11.90 16.22
N TYR A 122 -1.08 -10.92 16.70
CA TYR A 122 -0.66 -9.96 17.71
C TYR A 122 -1.86 -9.62 18.59
N HIS A 123 -1.98 -10.30 19.74
CA HIS A 123 -3.17 -10.22 20.62
C HIS A 123 -4.50 -10.54 19.92
N GLY A 124 -4.44 -11.25 18.79
CA GLY A 124 -5.55 -11.48 17.87
C GLY A 124 -5.05 -11.58 16.44
N ARG A 125 -5.96 -11.87 15.51
CA ARG A 125 -5.65 -11.87 14.08
C ARG A 125 -5.61 -10.44 13.57
N GLN A 126 -4.46 -10.00 13.07
CA GLN A 126 -4.24 -8.64 12.58
C GLN A 126 -3.52 -8.66 11.23
N MET A 127 -3.99 -7.87 10.27
CA MET A 127 -3.25 -7.61 9.04
C MET A 127 -2.20 -6.52 9.28
N ALA A 128 -1.01 -6.69 8.70
CA ALA A 128 -0.01 -5.64 8.59
C ALA A 128 0.09 -5.20 7.13
N PRO A 129 -0.78 -4.29 6.66
CA PRO A 129 -0.90 -4.01 5.24
C PRO A 129 0.36 -3.34 4.72
N ARG A 130 0.85 -3.84 3.57
CA ARG A 130 1.93 -3.20 2.82
C ARG A 130 1.37 -2.11 1.91
N GLU A 131 0.17 -2.36 1.39
CA GLU A 131 -0.56 -1.47 0.51
C GLU A 131 -2.00 -1.29 0.98
N TYR A 132 -2.57 -0.13 0.70
CA TYR A 132 -3.97 0.16 0.92
C TYR A 132 -4.48 1.11 -0.16
N LEU A 133 -5.75 0.98 -0.51
CA LEU A 133 -6.48 1.87 -1.42
C LEU A 133 -7.78 2.31 -0.73
N ILE A 134 -8.14 3.57 -0.94
CA ILE A 134 -9.36 4.22 -0.45
C ILE A 134 -10.32 4.42 -1.62
#